data_AF-A0A410TU19-F1
#
_entry.id   AF-A0A410TU19-F1
#
_cell.length_a   1.000
_cell.length_b   1.000
_cell.length_c   1.000
_cell.angle_alpha   90.00
_cell.angle_beta   90.00
_cell.angle_gamma   90.00
#
_symmetry.space_group_name_H-M   'P 1'
#
loop_
_entity.id
_entity.type
_entity.pdbx_description
1 polymer ?
#
loop_
_entity_poly.entity_id
_entity_poly.type
_entity_poly.pdbx_seq_one_letter_code
_entity_poly.pdbx_strand_id
1 'polypeptide(L)'
;MDASDIARSETATSTQVVANGGLAYTVLGRAAGNERVLDAVASHLDGAPSGTVDLVIDDLDPVAARDGHDSAVAFTDRLLERFGKRANRIALGCSLGGPVKLVSRVDSVASADADTVAAVERLSREDPTTFGYVRRHWAEAKQGIEACDRNYPQSKQVHAALSDPETTPRTLGAALSGLVRLGALDTWSETVGPTRYDLTAYRPDRGWAIGAAIEAGASDD
;
A
#
# COMPACT_ATOMS: atom_id res chain seq x y z
N MET A 1 28.40 -22.46 11.41
CA MET A 1 27.36 -23.24 10.70
C MET A 1 26.71 -22.26 9.74
N ASP A 2 26.80 -22.54 8.45
CA ASP A 2 26.66 -21.52 7.39
C ASP A 2 25.18 -21.27 7.04
N ALA A 3 24.80 -20.01 6.80
CA ALA A 3 23.41 -19.61 6.52
C ALA A 3 22.86 -20.26 5.23
N SER A 4 23.74 -20.75 4.37
CA SER A 4 23.39 -21.43 3.12
C SER A 4 22.89 -22.87 3.30
N ASP A 5 23.07 -23.50 4.45
CA ASP A 5 22.61 -24.89 4.67
C ASP A 5 21.12 -24.97 5.05
N ILE A 6 20.56 -23.91 5.63
CA ILE A 6 19.13 -23.86 6.03
C ILE A 6 18.22 -23.68 4.80
N ALA A 7 18.74 -23.10 3.71
CA ALA A 7 18.00 -22.85 2.48
C ALA A 7 17.65 -24.13 1.67
N ARG A 8 18.19 -25.30 2.03
CA ARG A 8 17.94 -26.58 1.33
C ARG A 8 16.83 -27.44 1.93
N SER A 9 16.27 -27.11 3.10
CA SER A 9 15.30 -27.96 3.76
C SER A 9 13.87 -27.44 3.56
N GLU A 10 13.12 -28.05 2.65
CA GLU A 10 11.78 -27.61 2.20
C GLU A 10 10.67 -27.68 3.27
N THR A 11 10.94 -28.16 4.49
CA THR A 11 9.88 -28.43 5.49
C THR A 11 10.21 -28.10 6.95
N ALA A 12 11.44 -27.70 7.30
CA ALA A 12 11.83 -27.54 8.70
C ALA A 12 11.59 -26.10 9.20
N THR A 13 10.62 -25.92 10.11
CA THR A 13 10.58 -24.72 10.97
C THR A 13 11.81 -24.77 11.89
N SER A 14 12.60 -23.71 11.92
CA SER A 14 13.74 -23.58 12.84
C SER A 14 13.60 -22.29 13.62
N THR A 15 13.50 -22.40 14.95
CA THR A 15 13.56 -21.26 15.86
C THR A 15 14.96 -21.18 16.44
N GLN A 16 15.66 -20.08 16.19
CA GLN A 16 16.98 -19.80 16.75
C GLN A 16 16.87 -18.63 17.74
N VAL A 17 17.30 -18.86 18.98
CA VAL A 17 17.37 -17.82 20.01
C VAL A 17 18.82 -17.34 20.09
N VAL A 18 19.06 -16.06 19.78
CA VAL A 18 20.40 -15.48 19.84
C VAL A 18 20.71 -15.12 21.29
N ALA A 19 21.72 -15.79 21.85
CA ALA A 19 22.02 -15.78 23.29
C ALA A 19 22.35 -14.41 23.90
N ASN A 20 22.63 -13.36 23.10
CA ASN A 20 23.07 -12.05 23.60
C ASN A 20 22.12 -10.88 23.31
N GLY A 21 20.93 -11.13 22.75
CA GLY A 21 20.03 -10.03 22.34
C GLY A 21 18.57 -10.15 22.78
N GLY A 22 18.18 -11.23 23.47
CA GLY A 22 16.75 -11.49 23.75
C GLY A 22 15.90 -11.65 22.48
N LEU A 23 16.54 -11.87 21.33
CA LEU A 23 15.89 -11.96 20.03
C LEU A 23 15.71 -13.45 19.67
N ALA A 24 14.46 -13.84 19.44
CA ALA A 24 14.12 -15.14 18.87
C ALA A 24 13.75 -14.95 17.39
N TYR A 25 14.40 -15.72 16.51
CA TYR A 25 14.05 -15.76 15.11
C TYR A 25 13.37 -17.08 14.79
N THR A 26 12.27 -17.06 14.03
CA THR A 26 11.59 -18.26 13.53
C THR A 26 11.59 -18.25 12.00
N VAL A 27 12.30 -19.20 11.38
CA VAL A 27 12.27 -19.44 9.92
C VAL A 27 11.11 -20.39 9.62
N LEU A 28 10.16 -19.99 8.75
CA LEU A 28 9.04 -20.85 8.33
C LEU A 28 9.25 -21.52 6.96
N GLY A 29 10.30 -21.13 6.22
CA GLY A 29 10.61 -21.64 4.89
C GLY A 29 9.82 -20.96 3.76
N ARG A 30 10.32 -21.05 2.52
CA ARG A 30 9.81 -20.32 1.34
C ARG A 30 8.36 -20.67 0.95
N ALA A 31 7.92 -21.88 1.28
CA ALA A 31 6.59 -22.39 0.96
C ALA A 31 5.58 -22.22 2.12
N ALA A 32 5.92 -21.46 3.16
CA ALA A 32 4.97 -21.20 4.24
C ALA A 32 3.74 -20.46 3.69
N GLY A 33 2.58 -21.11 3.77
CA GLY A 33 1.30 -20.49 3.47
C GLY A 33 0.89 -19.50 4.56
N ASN A 34 -0.04 -18.61 4.22
CA ASN A 34 -0.51 -17.52 5.08
C ASN A 34 -0.92 -17.99 6.49
N GLU A 35 -1.65 -19.10 6.60
CA GLU A 35 -2.08 -19.65 7.90
C GLU A 35 -0.92 -20.09 8.78
N ARG A 36 0.14 -20.67 8.19
CA ARG A 36 1.32 -21.10 8.94
C ARG A 36 2.06 -19.91 9.56
N VAL A 37 2.04 -18.77 8.87
CA VAL A 37 2.60 -17.51 9.41
C VAL A 37 1.76 -17.02 10.58
N LEU A 38 0.43 -16.96 10.42
CA LEU A 38 -0.48 -16.52 11.48
C LEU A 38 -0.41 -17.43 12.72
N ASP A 39 -0.31 -18.75 12.54
CA ASP A 39 -0.16 -19.70 13.65
C ASP A 39 1.17 -19.53 14.39
N ALA A 40 2.25 -19.31 13.65
CA ALA A 40 3.55 -19.04 14.26
C ALA A 40 3.52 -17.75 15.09
N VAL A 41 2.90 -16.68 14.57
CA VAL A 41 2.70 -15.43 15.31
C VAL A 41 1.85 -15.68 16.56
N ALA A 42 0.72 -16.38 16.44
CA ALA A 42 -0.14 -16.71 17.57
C ALA A 42 0.62 -17.43 18.69
N SER A 43 1.44 -18.43 18.34
CA SER A 43 2.26 -19.16 19.32
C SER A 43 3.26 -18.28 20.07
N HIS A 44 3.74 -17.19 19.48
CA HIS A 44 4.68 -16.27 20.16
C HIS A 44 3.97 -15.25 21.04
N LEU A 45 2.76 -14.83 20.66
CA LEU A 45 1.98 -13.97 21.54
C LEU A 45 1.37 -14.79 22.70
N ASP A 46 1.29 -16.12 22.62
CA ASP A 46 0.60 -16.95 23.61
C ASP A 46 1.32 -16.87 24.95
N GLY A 47 0.57 -16.52 26.01
CA GLY A 47 1.12 -16.26 27.34
C GLY A 47 1.56 -14.81 27.58
N ALA A 48 1.63 -13.97 26.55
CA ALA A 48 1.82 -12.53 26.71
C ALA A 48 0.48 -11.85 27.07
N PRO A 49 0.45 -10.88 28.01
CA PRO A 49 -0.74 -10.10 28.28
C PRO A 49 -1.17 -9.29 27.04
N SER A 50 -2.48 -9.19 26.81
CA SER A 50 -3.01 -8.37 25.71
C SER A 50 -2.52 -6.92 25.84
N GLY A 51 -2.16 -6.31 24.71
CA GLY A 51 -1.71 -4.92 24.67
C GLY A 51 -0.26 -4.71 25.11
N THR A 52 0.57 -5.76 25.17
CA THR A 52 1.99 -5.63 25.55
C THR A 52 2.98 -5.89 24.41
N VAL A 53 2.52 -6.50 23.32
CA VAL A 53 3.37 -6.88 22.19
C VAL A 53 3.04 -6.01 20.99
N ASP A 54 4.05 -5.34 20.45
CA ASP A 54 3.98 -4.68 19.14
C ASP A 54 4.27 -5.71 18.05
N LEU A 55 3.39 -5.81 17.05
CA LEU A 55 3.57 -6.66 15.88
C LEU A 55 4.02 -5.79 14.71
N VAL A 56 5.19 -6.08 14.15
CA VAL A 56 5.70 -5.39 12.97
C VAL A 56 5.80 -6.38 11.83
N ILE A 57 5.16 -6.07 10.72
CA ILE A 57 5.34 -6.76 9.44
C ILE A 57 6.23 -5.86 8.60
N ASP A 58 7.35 -6.40 8.13
CA ASP A 58 8.35 -5.62 7.40
C ASP A 58 7.91 -5.32 5.95
N ASP A 59 7.43 -6.35 5.23
CA ASP A 59 6.96 -6.19 3.87
C ASP A 59 5.89 -7.24 3.49
N LEU A 60 4.85 -6.79 2.79
CA LEU A 60 3.79 -7.63 2.23
C LEU A 60 3.98 -7.92 0.73
N ASP A 61 4.92 -7.25 0.06
CA ASP A 61 5.20 -7.47 -1.36
C ASP A 61 5.51 -8.93 -1.70
N PRO A 62 6.26 -9.70 -0.89
CA PRO A 62 6.48 -11.12 -1.16
C PRO A 62 5.17 -11.95 -1.19
N VAL A 63 4.16 -11.57 -0.41
CA VAL A 63 2.84 -12.23 -0.42
C VAL A 63 2.08 -11.86 -1.68
N ALA A 64 2.09 -10.57 -2.05
CA ALA A 64 1.45 -10.08 -3.26
C ALA A 64 2.10 -10.66 -4.53
N ALA A 65 3.42 -10.77 -4.57
CA ALA A 65 4.16 -11.32 -5.70
C ALA A 65 3.92 -12.83 -5.91
N ARG A 66 3.69 -13.58 -4.82
CA ARG A 66 3.45 -15.02 -4.89
C ARG A 66 2.00 -15.36 -5.24
N ASP A 67 1.04 -14.70 -4.58
CA ASP A 67 -0.37 -15.12 -4.57
C ASP A 67 -1.33 -14.01 -5.05
N GLY A 68 -0.80 -12.87 -5.50
CA GLY A 68 -1.58 -11.72 -5.96
C GLY A 68 -1.96 -10.74 -4.84
N HIS A 69 -2.30 -9.52 -5.25
CA HIS A 69 -2.64 -8.43 -4.33
C HIS A 69 -3.84 -8.74 -3.41
N ASP A 70 -4.87 -9.43 -3.91
CA ASP A 70 -6.03 -9.81 -3.07
C ASP A 70 -5.64 -10.80 -1.96
N SER A 71 -4.61 -11.64 -2.16
CA SER A 71 -4.08 -12.52 -1.11
C SER A 71 -3.38 -11.74 0.00
N ALA A 72 -2.63 -10.69 -0.34
CA ALA A 72 -2.01 -9.80 0.65
C ALA A 72 -3.06 -9.02 1.47
N VAL A 73 -4.16 -8.61 0.81
CA VAL A 73 -5.31 -7.98 1.50
C VAL A 73 -5.98 -8.99 2.45
N ALA A 74 -6.30 -10.19 1.97
CA ALA A 74 -6.92 -11.22 2.79
C ALA A 74 -6.04 -11.66 3.97
N PHE A 75 -4.72 -11.72 3.78
CA PHE A 75 -3.76 -11.96 4.86
C PHE A 75 -3.83 -10.87 5.93
N THR A 76 -3.88 -9.60 5.51
CA THR A 76 -3.97 -8.46 6.41
C THR A 76 -5.28 -8.45 7.18
N ASP A 77 -6.42 -8.70 6.50
CA ASP A 77 -7.73 -8.78 7.16
C ASP A 77 -7.73 -9.86 8.25
N ARG A 78 -7.20 -11.05 7.96
CA ARG A 78 -7.07 -12.14 8.94
C ARG A 78 -6.15 -11.80 10.09
N LEU A 79 -5.05 -11.11 9.82
CA LEU A 79 -4.09 -10.68 10.83
C LEU A 79 -4.73 -9.67 11.80
N LEU A 80 -5.47 -8.69 11.29
CA LEU A 80 -6.21 -7.72 12.09
C LEU A 80 -7.33 -8.39 12.89
N GLU A 81 -8.09 -9.31 12.29
CA GLU A 81 -9.13 -10.08 12.98
C GLU A 81 -8.56 -10.87 14.16
N ARG A 82 -7.44 -11.56 13.94
CA ARG A 82 -6.85 -12.49 14.93
C ARG A 82 -6.07 -11.78 16.03
N PHE A 83 -5.42 -10.65 15.72
CA PHE A 83 -4.47 -10.01 16.63
C PHE A 83 -4.78 -8.55 16.98
N GLY A 84 -5.71 -7.88 16.30
CA GLY A 84 -5.97 -6.45 16.50
C GLY A 84 -6.38 -6.07 17.93
N LYS A 85 -7.06 -6.97 18.66
CA LYS A 85 -7.42 -6.76 20.07
C LYS A 85 -6.37 -7.24 21.07
N ARG A 86 -5.33 -7.91 20.59
CA ARG A 86 -4.35 -8.64 21.41
C ARG A 86 -2.97 -8.00 21.36
N ALA A 87 -2.56 -7.53 20.19
CA ALA A 87 -1.38 -6.69 20.02
C ALA A 87 -1.63 -5.31 20.64
N ASN A 88 -0.55 -4.67 21.10
CA ASN A 88 -0.57 -3.26 21.48
C ASN A 88 -0.70 -2.37 20.23
N ARG A 89 0.09 -2.70 19.22
CA ARG A 89 0.13 -2.04 17.93
C ARG A 89 0.45 -3.06 16.84
N ILE A 90 -0.14 -2.87 15.68
CA ILE A 90 0.24 -3.58 14.45
C ILE A 90 0.79 -2.56 13.47
N ALA A 91 2.05 -2.69 13.09
CA ALA A 91 2.69 -1.88 12.07
C ALA A 91 2.92 -2.72 10.82
N LEU A 92 2.44 -2.24 9.68
CA LEU A 92 2.59 -2.90 8.39
C LEU A 92 3.52 -2.04 7.53
N GLY A 93 4.72 -2.54 7.31
CA GLY A 93 5.56 -2.10 6.21
C GLY A 93 4.98 -2.63 4.91
N CYS A 94 4.79 -1.72 3.97
CA CYS A 94 4.45 -2.05 2.60
C CYS A 94 5.51 -1.38 1.74
N SER A 95 6.23 -2.17 0.96
CA SER A 95 7.01 -1.62 -0.15
C SER A 95 6.07 -0.87 -1.11
N LEU A 96 6.59 0.20 -1.70
CA LEU A 96 5.84 1.14 -2.52
C LEU A 96 5.29 0.39 -3.75
N GLY A 97 3.96 0.36 -3.94
CA GLY A 97 3.30 -0.44 -4.97
C GLY A 97 2.30 -1.48 -4.48
N GLY A 98 2.08 -1.62 -3.16
CA GLY A 98 1.07 -2.49 -2.58
C GLY A 98 -0.38 -2.23 -3.06
N PRO A 99 -1.38 -3.02 -2.64
CA PRO A 99 -2.78 -2.78 -2.98
C PRO A 99 -3.41 -1.64 -2.17
N VAL A 100 -4.08 -0.69 -2.85
CA VAL A 100 -4.74 0.50 -2.24
C VAL A 100 -5.70 0.13 -1.11
N LYS A 101 -6.33 -1.05 -1.21
CA LYS A 101 -7.20 -1.61 -0.18
C LYS A 101 -6.53 -1.74 1.19
N LEU A 102 -5.20 -1.92 1.26
CA LEU A 102 -4.47 -1.97 2.53
C LEU A 102 -4.49 -0.63 3.27
N VAL A 103 -4.50 0.51 2.58
CA VAL A 103 -4.54 1.84 3.22
C VAL A 103 -5.78 2.00 4.06
N SER A 104 -6.92 1.53 3.55
CA SER A 104 -8.22 1.59 4.26
C SER A 104 -8.31 0.67 5.50
N ARG A 105 -7.26 -0.10 5.79
CA ARG A 105 -7.21 -1.07 6.91
C ARG A 105 -6.30 -0.63 8.05
N VAL A 106 -5.58 0.48 7.90
CA VAL A 106 -4.61 0.93 8.90
C VAL A 106 -5.13 2.18 9.59
N ASP A 107 -5.03 2.21 10.92
CA ASP A 107 -5.48 3.35 11.73
C ASP A 107 -4.64 4.63 11.49
N SER A 108 -3.40 4.48 11.00
CA SER A 108 -2.52 5.60 10.67
C SER A 108 -1.45 5.14 9.69
N VAL A 109 -1.22 5.94 8.63
CA VAL A 109 -0.12 5.71 7.69
C VAL A 109 1.03 6.65 8.03
N ALA A 110 2.15 6.08 8.46
CA ALA A 110 3.39 6.83 8.59
C ALA A 110 4.04 6.95 7.19
N SER A 111 3.69 8.00 6.45
CA SER A 111 4.42 8.36 5.23
C SER A 111 5.79 8.93 5.60
N ALA A 112 6.87 8.37 5.02
CA ALA A 112 8.20 8.93 5.16
C ALA A 112 8.43 10.21 4.35
N ASP A 113 7.47 10.61 3.50
CA ASP A 113 7.66 11.74 2.57
C ASP A 113 6.99 13.03 3.08
N ALA A 114 7.69 13.75 3.95
CA ALA A 114 7.28 15.06 4.44
C ALA A 114 7.05 16.08 3.31
N ASP A 115 7.74 15.92 2.18
CA ASP A 115 7.55 16.79 1.01
C ASP A 115 6.23 16.51 0.31
N THR A 116 5.78 15.24 0.25
CA THR A 116 4.44 14.90 -0.24
C THR A 116 3.35 15.47 0.66
N VAL A 117 3.48 15.33 1.99
CA VAL A 117 2.50 15.89 2.94
C VAL A 117 2.38 17.40 2.73
N ALA A 118 3.52 18.11 2.70
CA ALA A 118 3.54 19.54 2.43
C ALA A 118 2.96 19.93 1.06
N ALA A 119 3.16 19.10 0.02
CA ALA A 119 2.56 19.32 -1.29
C ALA A 119 1.04 19.13 -1.31
N VAL A 120 0.52 18.12 -0.61
CA VAL A 120 -0.92 17.88 -0.46
C VAL A 120 -1.58 19.01 0.35
N GLU A 121 -0.99 19.42 1.46
CA GLU A 121 -1.47 20.58 2.24
C GLU A 121 -1.46 21.88 1.43
N ARG A 122 -0.42 22.08 0.62
CA ARG A 122 -0.32 23.23 -0.28
C ARG A 122 -1.43 23.20 -1.33
N LEU A 123 -1.67 22.04 -1.95
CA LEU A 123 -2.77 21.88 -2.90
C LEU A 123 -4.13 22.15 -2.24
N SER A 124 -4.35 21.65 -1.03
CA SER A 124 -5.58 21.91 -0.25
C SER A 124 -5.82 23.41 -0.03
N ARG A 125 -4.76 24.18 0.22
CA ARG A 125 -4.83 25.63 0.44
C ARG A 125 -4.97 26.44 -0.85
N GLU A 126 -4.23 26.08 -1.89
CA GLU A 126 -4.11 26.86 -3.14
C GLU A 126 -5.21 26.53 -4.17
N ASP A 127 -5.64 25.27 -4.24
CA ASP A 127 -6.77 24.84 -5.07
C ASP A 127 -7.62 23.78 -4.34
N PRO A 128 -8.53 24.22 -3.45
CA PRO A 128 -9.41 23.34 -2.69
C PRO A 128 -10.31 22.46 -3.57
N THR A 129 -10.63 22.91 -4.80
CA THR A 129 -11.50 22.17 -5.72
C THR A 129 -10.74 20.97 -6.28
N THR A 130 -9.54 21.19 -6.81
CA THR A 130 -8.68 20.11 -7.29
C THR A 130 -8.32 19.15 -6.15
N PHE A 131 -7.97 19.68 -4.97
CA PHE A 131 -7.74 18.86 -3.78
C PHE A 131 -8.95 17.99 -3.45
N GLY A 132 -10.17 18.54 -3.47
CA GLY A 132 -11.40 17.78 -3.18
C GLY A 132 -11.60 16.60 -4.13
N TYR A 133 -11.28 16.76 -5.42
CA TYR A 133 -11.32 15.64 -6.38
C TYR A 133 -10.26 14.58 -6.10
N VAL A 134 -9.02 14.98 -5.79
CA VAL A 134 -7.97 14.03 -5.42
C VAL A 134 -8.35 13.30 -4.14
N ARG A 135 -8.73 14.03 -3.08
CA ARG A 135 -9.13 13.46 -1.79
C ARG A 135 -10.17 12.36 -1.94
N ARG A 136 -11.19 12.58 -2.77
CA ARG A 136 -12.28 11.61 -2.94
C ARG A 136 -11.99 10.49 -3.93
N HIS A 137 -11.14 10.71 -4.92
CA HIS A 137 -11.03 9.80 -6.07
C HIS A 137 -9.58 9.36 -6.40
N TRP A 138 -8.61 9.58 -5.49
CA TRP A 138 -7.21 9.19 -5.71
C TRP A 138 -7.05 7.68 -5.95
N ALA A 139 -7.79 6.86 -5.20
CA ALA A 139 -7.75 5.40 -5.28
C ALA A 139 -8.21 4.89 -6.66
N GLU A 140 -9.36 5.39 -7.14
CA GLU A 140 -9.89 5.04 -8.46
C GLU A 140 -9.01 5.59 -9.59
N ALA A 141 -8.46 6.80 -9.44
CA ALA A 141 -7.50 7.36 -10.39
C ALA A 141 -6.24 6.50 -10.54
N LYS A 142 -5.69 6.03 -9.41
CA LYS A 142 -4.55 5.11 -9.39
C LYS A 142 -4.90 3.77 -10.04
N GLN A 143 -6.02 3.16 -9.65
CA GLN A 143 -6.48 1.92 -10.27
C GLN A 143 -6.65 2.06 -11.79
N GLY A 144 -7.20 3.18 -12.24
CA GLY A 144 -7.38 3.46 -13.67
C GLY A 144 -6.05 3.60 -14.41
N ILE A 145 -5.05 4.27 -13.81
CA ILE A 145 -3.69 4.36 -14.37
C ILE A 145 -3.08 2.97 -14.51
N GLU A 146 -3.17 2.14 -13.47
CA GLU A 146 -2.53 0.81 -13.44
C GLU A 146 -3.23 -0.22 -14.33
N ALA A 147 -4.53 -0.07 -14.56
CA ALA A 147 -5.29 -0.93 -15.47
C ALA A 147 -5.20 -0.51 -16.95
N CYS A 148 -4.69 0.69 -17.25
CA CYS A 148 -4.70 1.22 -18.62
C CYS A 148 -3.45 0.84 -19.40
N ASP A 149 -3.60 0.00 -20.43
CA ASP A 149 -2.49 -0.46 -21.28
C ASP A 149 -1.93 0.59 -22.26
N ARG A 150 -2.38 1.86 -22.19
CA ARG A 150 -1.97 2.91 -23.12
C ARG A 150 -0.92 3.81 -22.47
N ASN A 151 0.13 4.13 -23.22
CA ASN A 151 1.17 5.06 -22.76
C ASN A 151 0.66 6.51 -22.59
N TYR A 152 -0.19 6.98 -23.53
CA TYR A 152 -0.64 8.38 -23.57
C TYR A 152 -2.17 8.55 -23.64
N PRO A 153 -2.93 8.06 -22.64
CA PRO A 153 -4.38 8.08 -22.66
C PRO A 153 -4.98 9.44 -22.28
N GLN A 154 -6.20 9.67 -22.75
CA GLN A 154 -7.09 10.69 -22.20
C GLN A 154 -7.83 10.14 -20.97
N SER A 155 -8.41 11.02 -20.14
CA SER A 155 -9.18 10.59 -18.95
C SER A 155 -10.30 9.58 -19.28
N LYS A 156 -10.96 9.74 -20.42
CA LYS A 156 -11.97 8.78 -20.91
C LYS A 156 -11.41 7.38 -21.18
N GLN A 157 -10.15 7.30 -21.63
CA GLN A 157 -9.51 6.02 -21.92
C GLN A 157 -8.98 5.35 -20.65
N VAL A 158 -8.49 6.14 -19.68
CA VAL A 158 -8.17 5.64 -18.34
C VAL A 158 -9.44 5.13 -17.65
N HIS A 159 -10.53 5.90 -17.72
CA HIS A 159 -11.83 5.52 -17.15
C HIS A 159 -12.38 4.22 -17.75
N ALA A 160 -12.23 4.03 -19.07
CA ALA A 160 -12.69 2.82 -19.76
C ALA A 160 -11.93 1.54 -19.36
N ALA A 161 -10.79 1.65 -18.68
CA ALA A 161 -10.04 0.50 -18.16
C ALA A 161 -10.57 0.02 -16.80
N LEU A 162 -11.42 0.81 -16.13
CA LEU A 162 -11.99 0.47 -14.83
C LEU A 162 -13.19 -0.46 -14.96
N SER A 163 -13.25 -1.46 -14.08
CA SER A 163 -14.44 -2.28 -13.86
C SER A 163 -15.34 -1.60 -12.84
N ASP A 164 -16.55 -1.19 -13.25
CA ASP A 164 -17.56 -0.53 -12.40
C ASP A 164 -17.09 0.77 -11.72
N PRO A 165 -16.71 1.81 -12.49
CA PRO A 165 -16.20 3.06 -11.93
C PRO A 165 -17.29 3.88 -11.22
N GLU A 166 -16.98 4.39 -10.03
CA GLU A 166 -17.84 5.30 -9.27
C GLU A 166 -17.86 6.71 -9.89
N THR A 167 -16.79 7.09 -10.60
CA THR A 167 -16.69 8.41 -11.23
C THR A 167 -17.14 8.41 -12.68
N THR A 168 -17.35 9.63 -13.21
CA THR A 168 -17.43 9.85 -14.66
C THR A 168 -16.03 10.11 -15.23
N PRO A 169 -15.80 9.94 -16.56
CA PRO A 169 -14.54 10.34 -17.20
C PRO A 169 -14.07 11.77 -16.90
N ARG A 170 -15.02 12.69 -16.67
CA ARG A 170 -14.73 14.09 -16.34
C ARG A 170 -14.24 14.21 -14.90
N THR A 171 -14.91 13.55 -13.96
CA THR A 171 -14.54 13.54 -12.54
C THR A 171 -13.19 12.84 -12.35
N LEU A 172 -12.95 11.70 -13.01
CA LEU A 172 -11.66 11.04 -13.03
C LEU A 172 -10.56 11.97 -13.59
N GLY A 173 -10.85 12.69 -14.68
CA GLY A 173 -9.92 13.66 -15.25
C GLY A 173 -9.52 14.78 -14.30
N ALA A 174 -10.42 15.24 -13.43
CA ALA A 174 -10.11 16.21 -12.40
C ALA A 174 -9.15 15.65 -11.34
N ALA A 175 -9.36 14.40 -10.91
CA ALA A 175 -8.45 13.70 -10.00
C ALA A 175 -7.06 13.48 -10.64
N LEU A 176 -7.01 13.01 -11.89
CA LEU A 176 -5.76 12.83 -12.64
C LEU A 176 -5.00 14.16 -12.81
N SER A 177 -5.69 15.27 -13.07
CA SER A 177 -5.08 16.60 -13.11
C SER A 177 -4.47 17.00 -11.76
N GLY A 178 -5.10 16.61 -10.65
CA GLY A 178 -4.53 16.81 -9.32
C GLY A 178 -3.30 15.95 -9.07
N LEU A 179 -3.29 14.69 -9.52
CA LEU A 179 -2.10 13.83 -9.47
C LEU A 179 -0.94 14.39 -10.30
N VAL A 180 -1.23 15.07 -11.40
CA VAL A 180 -0.20 15.81 -12.17
C VAL A 180 0.40 16.94 -11.34
N ARG A 181 -0.44 17.75 -10.68
CA ARG A 181 0.05 18.84 -9.83
C ARG A 181 0.86 18.37 -8.62
N LEU A 182 0.55 17.18 -8.11
CA LEU A 182 1.28 16.56 -7.00
C LEU A 182 2.53 15.80 -7.46
N GLY A 183 2.79 15.75 -8.77
CA GLY A 183 4.00 15.16 -9.37
C GLY A 183 3.99 13.63 -9.43
N ALA A 184 2.83 12.99 -9.31
CA ALA A 184 2.70 11.54 -9.49
C ALA A 184 2.53 11.13 -10.95
N LEU A 185 2.12 12.05 -11.81
CA LEU A 185 1.81 11.81 -13.21
C LEU A 185 2.23 13.03 -14.03
N ASP A 186 2.59 12.83 -15.30
CA ASP A 186 2.89 13.95 -16.21
C ASP A 186 1.83 14.07 -17.31
N THR A 187 1.89 15.15 -18.08
CA THR A 187 1.06 15.33 -19.27
C THR A 187 1.91 15.26 -20.53
N TRP A 188 1.37 14.63 -21.57
CA TRP A 188 1.97 14.60 -22.89
C TRP A 188 1.46 15.79 -23.71
N SER A 189 2.34 16.76 -23.98
CA SER A 189 1.98 18.08 -24.49
C SER A 189 2.17 18.30 -25.99
N GLU A 190 2.52 17.28 -26.78
CA GLU A 190 2.72 17.42 -28.24
C GLU A 190 1.42 17.48 -29.07
N THR A 191 0.25 17.67 -28.45
CA THR A 191 -1.03 17.61 -29.18
C THR A 191 -1.96 18.79 -28.91
N VAL A 192 -2.59 19.30 -29.98
CA VAL A 192 -3.61 20.37 -29.96
C VAL A 192 -5.00 19.87 -29.50
N GLY A 193 -5.04 18.80 -28.70
CA GLY A 193 -6.26 18.05 -28.35
C GLY A 193 -6.51 17.93 -26.84
N PRO A 194 -7.51 17.12 -26.41
CA PRO A 194 -7.78 16.89 -25.00
C PRO A 194 -6.53 16.36 -24.28
N THR A 195 -6.29 16.86 -23.06
CA THR A 195 -5.11 16.51 -22.25
C THR A 195 -4.86 15.02 -22.25
N ARG A 196 -3.65 14.65 -22.69
CA ARG A 196 -3.13 13.28 -22.58
C ARG A 196 -2.23 13.20 -21.37
N TYR A 197 -2.40 12.14 -20.61
CA TYR A 197 -1.53 11.83 -19.48
C TYR A 197 -0.38 10.96 -19.97
N ASP A 198 0.81 11.15 -19.42
CA ASP A 198 1.95 10.30 -19.70
C ASP A 198 2.03 9.22 -18.62
N LEU A 199 1.46 8.04 -18.90
CA LEU A 199 1.52 6.91 -17.98
C LEU A 199 2.92 6.29 -17.94
N THR A 200 3.79 6.56 -18.91
CA THR A 200 5.19 6.08 -18.90
C THR A 200 6.04 6.81 -17.86
N ALA A 201 5.62 8.02 -17.48
CA ALA A 201 6.21 8.82 -16.42
C ALA A 201 5.48 8.67 -15.07
N TYR A 202 4.50 7.76 -14.97
CA TYR A 202 3.77 7.55 -13.72
C TYR A 202 4.72 7.10 -12.61
N ARG A 203 4.65 7.79 -11.46
CA ARG A 203 5.45 7.51 -10.27
C ARG A 203 4.54 6.81 -9.25
N PRO A 204 4.49 5.46 -9.24
CA PRO A 204 3.59 4.72 -8.35
C PRO A 204 3.83 5.06 -6.87
N ASP A 205 5.09 5.21 -6.49
CA ASP A 205 5.53 5.60 -5.15
C ASP A 205 4.93 6.93 -4.70
N ARG A 206 4.96 7.93 -5.59
CA ARG A 206 4.41 9.25 -5.32
C ARG A 206 2.88 9.19 -5.25
N GLY A 207 2.24 8.40 -6.11
CA GLY A 207 0.79 8.15 -6.05
C GLY A 207 0.35 7.52 -4.72
N TRP A 208 1.15 6.57 -4.22
CA TRP A 208 0.98 5.95 -2.91
C TRP A 208 1.14 6.94 -1.75
N ALA A 209 2.24 7.70 -1.74
CA ALA A 209 2.50 8.70 -0.71
C ALA A 209 1.41 9.78 -0.65
N ILE A 210 0.85 10.17 -1.80
CA ILE A 210 -0.28 11.12 -1.87
C ILE A 210 -1.52 10.52 -1.18
N GLY A 211 -1.87 9.28 -1.50
CA GLY A 211 -2.99 8.59 -0.86
C GLY A 211 -2.82 8.52 0.66
N ALA A 212 -1.63 8.09 1.11
CA ALA A 212 -1.28 8.06 2.53
C ALA A 212 -1.42 9.42 3.22
N ALA A 213 -0.92 10.50 2.60
CA ALA A 213 -1.02 11.86 3.15
C ALA A 213 -2.48 12.36 3.25
N ILE A 214 -3.32 11.99 2.28
CA ILE A 214 -4.74 12.34 2.27
C ILE A 214 -5.48 11.63 3.41
N GLU A 215 -5.26 10.33 3.60
CA GLU A 215 -5.95 9.56 4.64
C GLU A 215 -5.46 9.97 6.04
N ALA A 216 -4.16 10.22 6.21
CA ALA A 216 -3.63 10.72 7.48
C ALA A 216 -4.26 12.07 7.88
N GLY A 217 -4.42 12.99 6.92
CA GLY A 217 -5.09 14.28 7.18
C GLY A 217 -6.60 14.18 7.37
N ALA A 218 -7.23 13.05 7.02
CA ALA A 218 -8.65 12.81 7.26
C ALA A 218 -8.94 12.28 8.68
N SER A 219 -7.93 11.76 9.39
CA SER A 219 -8.05 11.28 10.77
C SER A 219 -7.99 12.39 11.82
N ASP A 220 -7.58 13.60 11.45
CA ASP A 220 -7.43 14.77 12.33
C ASP A 220 -8.67 15.72 12.33
N ASP A 221 -9.74 15.39 11.58
CA ASP A 221 -11.04 16.08 11.53
C ASP A 221 -12.15 15.27 12.25
#